data_AF-A0A2D9YC77-F1
#
_entry.id   AF-A0A2D9YC77-F1
#
_cell.length_a   1.000
_cell.length_b   1.000
_cell.length_c   1.000
_cell.angle_alpha   90.00
_cell.angle_beta   90.00
_cell.angle_gamma   90.00
#
_symmetry.space_group_name_H-M   'P 1'
#
loop_
_entity.id
_entity.type
_entity.pdbx_description
1 polymer ?
#
loop_
_entity_poly.entity_id
_entity_poly.type
_entity_poly.pdbx_seq_one_letter_code
_entity_poly.pdbx_strand_id
1 'polypeptide(L)'
;MQLPKPLYCGTLIKRYKRFLADIRLESGEEITAHCPNPGRMTGLSDPGSRVWLSYSLNASRKLPFTLELIEAGGGLVGVNTHHPNKIVREAIEEQKITALNGYSSLRTEVKYGE
;
A
#
# COMPACT_ATOMS: atom_id res chain seq x y z
N MET A 1 3.73 2.92 -11.69
CA MET A 1 4.46 3.36 -10.50
C MET A 1 5.20 2.13 -10.01
N GLN A 2 6.45 2.27 -9.61
CA GLN A 2 7.18 1.19 -8.97
C GLN A 2 7.04 1.32 -7.45
N LEU A 3 6.73 0.22 -6.77
CA LEU A 3 6.78 0.19 -5.30
C LEU A 3 8.25 0.31 -4.82
N PRO A 4 8.49 0.80 -3.59
CA PRO A 4 9.84 0.86 -3.04
C PRO A 4 10.47 -0.54 -3.00
N LYS A 5 11.72 -0.64 -3.44
CA LYS A 5 12.49 -1.88 -3.47
C LYS A 5 13.61 -1.86 -2.41
N PRO A 6 13.97 -3.02 -1.82
CA PRO A 6 13.29 -4.31 -1.97
C PRO A 6 11.94 -4.33 -1.21
N LEU A 7 11.03 -5.19 -1.64
CA LEU A 7 9.88 -5.58 -0.83
C LEU A 7 10.29 -6.74 0.08
N TYR A 8 9.86 -6.68 1.33
CA TYR A 8 10.08 -7.71 2.33
C TYR A 8 8.82 -8.53 2.49
N CYS A 9 8.94 -9.83 2.28
CA CYS A 9 7.83 -10.77 2.41
C CYS A 9 7.67 -11.23 3.86
N GLY A 10 6.44 -11.54 4.25
CA GLY A 10 6.15 -12.12 5.56
C GLY A 10 4.75 -12.70 5.66
N THR A 11 4.39 -13.11 6.85
CA THR A 11 3.07 -13.65 7.21
C THR A 11 2.41 -12.72 8.22
N LEU A 12 1.20 -12.26 7.91
CA LEU A 12 0.41 -11.43 8.81
C LEU A 12 0.04 -12.24 10.06
N ILE A 13 0.42 -11.75 11.24
CA ILE A 13 0.00 -12.33 12.53
C ILE A 13 -1.35 -11.73 12.93
N LYS A 14 -1.44 -10.39 12.94
CA LYS A 14 -2.69 -9.67 13.23
C LYS A 14 -2.61 -8.23 12.77
N ARG A 15 -3.76 -7.65 12.42
CA ARG A 15 -3.94 -6.21 12.25
C ARG A 15 -4.78 -5.66 13.40
N TYR A 16 -4.39 -4.53 13.97
CA TYR A 16 -5.07 -3.93 15.11
C TYR A 16 -4.89 -2.41 15.13
N LYS A 17 -5.72 -1.72 15.92
CA LYS A 17 -5.72 -0.25 16.06
C LYS A 17 -5.71 0.49 14.70
N ARG A 18 -6.29 -0.14 13.67
CA ARG A 18 -6.38 0.28 12.26
C ARG A 18 -5.04 0.41 11.52
N PHE A 19 -4.01 0.92 12.17
CA PHE A 19 -2.73 1.31 11.54
C PHE A 19 -1.54 0.43 11.92
N LEU A 20 -1.76 -0.63 12.70
CA LEU A 20 -0.69 -1.54 13.14
C LEU A 20 -0.95 -2.94 12.60
N ALA A 21 0.11 -3.58 12.11
CA ALA A 21 0.11 -4.96 11.69
C ALA A 21 1.36 -5.65 12.24
N ASP A 22 1.17 -6.69 13.05
CA ASP A 22 2.28 -7.56 13.46
C ASP A 22 2.49 -8.61 12.39
N ILE A 23 3.73 -8.80 11.97
CA ILE A 23 4.12 -9.62 10.82
C ILE A 23 5.37 -10.41 11.19
N ARG A 24 5.39 -11.69 10.83
CA ARG A 24 6.60 -12.51 10.84
C ARG A 24 7.24 -12.45 9.46
N LEU A 25 8.41 -11.84 9.34
CA LEU A 25 9.17 -11.79 8.09
C LEU A 25 9.66 -13.18 7.68
N GLU A 26 9.98 -13.37 6.40
CA GLU A 26 10.60 -14.61 5.91
C GLU A 26 11.96 -14.91 6.57
N SER A 27 12.63 -13.90 7.15
CA SER A 27 13.83 -14.08 7.98
C SER A 27 13.55 -14.73 9.34
N GLY A 28 12.28 -14.82 9.74
CA GLY A 28 11.83 -15.29 11.07
C GLY A 28 11.64 -14.18 12.10
N GLU A 29 12.09 -12.96 11.82
CA GLU A 29 11.90 -11.80 12.71
C GLU A 29 10.42 -11.38 12.78
N GLU A 30 9.93 -11.08 13.99
CA GLU A 30 8.60 -10.49 14.18
C GLU A 30 8.72 -8.97 14.33
N ILE A 31 8.01 -8.25 13.46
CA ILE A 31 8.01 -6.79 13.43
C ILE A 31 6.58 -6.26 13.54
N THR A 32 6.45 -5.01 13.97
CA THR A 32 5.22 -4.23 13.81
C THR A 32 5.39 -3.27 12.63
N ALA A 33 4.52 -3.38 11.63
CA ALA A 33 4.47 -2.51 10.47
C ALA A 33 3.35 -1.47 10.58
N HIS A 34 3.54 -0.35 9.91
CA HIS A 34 2.46 0.59 9.63
C HIS A 34 1.50 0.00 8.58
N CYS A 35 0.20 0.01 8.88
CA CYS A 35 -0.86 -0.31 7.94
C CYS A 35 -1.51 1.01 7.44
N PRO A 36 -1.14 1.52 6.25
CA PRO A 36 -1.66 2.77 5.69
C PRO A 36 -3.04 2.57 5.05
N ASN A 37 -3.98 2.00 5.81
CA ASN A 37 -5.36 1.79 5.41
C ASN A 37 -6.25 1.88 6.64
N PRO A 38 -7.08 2.93 6.78
CA PRO A 38 -7.99 3.06 7.92
C PRO A 38 -9.26 2.20 7.80
N GLY A 39 -9.52 1.64 6.62
CA GLY A 39 -10.74 0.89 6.31
C GLY A 39 -10.85 -0.45 7.05
N ARG A 40 -12.01 -1.11 6.92
CA ARG A 40 -12.25 -2.40 7.59
C ARG A 40 -11.32 -3.52 7.09
N MET A 41 -10.81 -3.44 5.86
CA MET A 41 -10.00 -4.49 5.22
C MET A 41 -10.65 -5.88 5.32
N THR A 42 -11.98 -5.94 5.11
CA THR A 42 -12.74 -7.20 5.11
C THR A 42 -12.14 -8.17 4.08
N GLY A 43 -11.74 -9.36 4.54
CA GLY A 43 -11.05 -10.37 3.71
C GLY A 43 -9.59 -10.02 3.36
N LEU A 44 -9.02 -8.98 3.97
CA LEU A 44 -7.66 -8.48 3.71
C LEU A 44 -6.86 -8.29 5.02
N SER A 45 -7.26 -8.94 6.10
CA SER A 45 -6.56 -8.87 7.39
C SER A 45 -6.54 -10.20 8.13
N ASP A 46 -6.72 -11.30 7.41
CA ASP A 46 -6.83 -12.63 8.00
C ASP A 46 -5.43 -13.10 8.44
N PRO A 47 -5.26 -13.52 9.70
CA PRO A 47 -4.00 -14.12 10.17
C PRO A 47 -3.54 -15.26 9.27
N GLY A 48 -2.24 -15.35 9.02
CA GLY A 48 -1.65 -16.32 8.10
C GLY A 48 -1.53 -15.84 6.66
N SER A 49 -2.15 -14.71 6.30
CA SER A 49 -2.03 -14.17 4.93
C SER A 49 -0.60 -13.75 4.62
N ARG A 50 -0.14 -14.06 3.39
CA ARG A 50 1.16 -13.57 2.90
C ARG A 50 1.08 -12.09 2.61
N VAL A 51 2.12 -11.35 2.98
CA VAL A 51 2.18 -9.88 2.88
C VAL A 51 3.52 -9.41 2.33
N TRP A 52 3.52 -8.22 1.72
CA TRP A 52 4.71 -7.53 1.24
C TRP A 52 4.80 -6.15 1.87
N LEU A 53 6.00 -5.82 2.33
CA LEU A 53 6.32 -4.62 3.08
C LEU A 53 7.38 -3.80 2.36
N SER A 54 7.21 -2.48 2.34
CA SER A 54 8.33 -1.58 2.04
C SER A 54 9.06 -1.20 3.33
N TYR A 55 10.36 -0.91 3.23
CA TYR A 55 11.18 -0.43 4.34
C TYR A 55 11.64 1.01 4.09
N SER A 56 11.58 1.84 5.13
CA SER A 56 12.05 3.23 5.08
C SER A 56 13.33 3.40 5.89
N LEU A 57 14.35 4.02 5.28
CA LEU A 57 15.59 4.43 5.95
C LEU A 57 15.44 5.70 6.81
N ASN A 58 14.26 6.32 6.84
CA ASN A 58 14.04 7.52 7.62
C ASN A 58 14.00 7.19 9.12
N ALA A 59 15.10 7.51 9.82
CA ALA A 59 15.27 7.25 11.25
C ALA A 59 14.23 7.93 12.16
N SER A 60 13.51 8.95 11.67
CA SER A 60 12.42 9.58 12.43
C SER A 60 11.14 8.74 12.47
N ARG A 61 11.02 7.70 11.63
CA ARG A 61 9.85 6.83 11.61
C ARG A 61 9.92 5.83 12.76
N LYS A 62 8.91 5.87 13.64
CA LYS A 62 8.71 4.87 14.69
C LYS A 62 8.50 3.45 14.15
N LEU A 63 7.84 3.33 12.99
CA LEU A 63 7.59 2.07 12.29
C LEU A 63 8.24 2.16 10.91
N PRO A 64 9.39 1.51 10.68
CA PRO A 64 10.12 1.64 9.42
C PRO A 64 9.49 0.82 8.29
N PHE A 65 8.75 -0.25 8.63
CA PHE A 65 8.03 -1.08 7.68
C PHE A 65 6.62 -0.54 7.40
N THR A 66 6.21 -0.61 6.14
CA THR A 66 4.86 -0.22 5.68
C THR A 66 4.24 -1.37 4.91
N LEU A 67 3.03 -1.78 5.28
CA LEU A 67 2.29 -2.84 4.59
C LEU A 67 1.79 -2.34 3.24
N GLU A 68 2.30 -2.94 2.15
CA GLU A 68 1.99 -2.52 0.77
C GLU A 68 0.94 -3.43 0.13
N LEU A 69 1.17 -4.75 0.19
CA LEU A 69 0.34 -5.76 -0.47
C LEU A 69 -0.01 -6.89 0.50
N ILE A 70 -1.14 -7.53 0.23
CA ILE A 70 -1.55 -8.80 0.85
C ILE A 70 -2.01 -9.77 -0.22
N GLU A 71 -1.77 -11.06 -0.02
CA GLU A 71 -2.31 -12.13 -0.86
C GLU A 71 -3.71 -12.50 -0.37
N ALA A 72 -4.71 -12.37 -1.23
CA ALA A 72 -6.09 -12.69 -0.92
C ALA A 72 -6.86 -13.04 -2.21
N GLY A 73 -7.83 -13.96 -2.11
CA GLY A 73 -8.68 -14.31 -3.26
C GLY A 73 -7.94 -14.85 -4.48
N GLY A 74 -6.77 -15.47 -4.28
CA GLY A 74 -5.94 -16.01 -5.36
C GLY A 74 -5.05 -14.98 -6.09
N GLY A 75 -4.91 -13.77 -5.56
CA GLY A 75 -4.07 -12.74 -6.15
C GLY A 75 -3.50 -11.74 -5.13
N LEU A 76 -2.76 -10.76 -5.65
CA LEU A 76 -2.21 -9.67 -4.86
C LEU A 76 -3.20 -8.51 -4.78
N VAL A 77 -3.43 -8.02 -3.57
CA VAL A 77 -4.27 -6.85 -3.31
C VAL A 77 -3.41 -5.74 -2.72
N GLY A 78 -3.43 -4.57 -3.37
CA GLY A 78 -2.79 -3.36 -2.86
C GLY A 78 -3.57 -2.78 -1.69
N VAL A 79 -3.01 -2.86 -0.49
CA VAL A 79 -3.69 -2.39 0.73
C VAL A 79 -3.29 -0.98 1.12
N ASN A 80 -2.16 -0.46 0.62
CA ASN A 80 -1.74 0.90 0.87
C ASN A 80 -2.56 1.91 0.04
N THR A 81 -3.47 2.62 0.72
CA THR A 81 -4.43 3.53 0.07
C THR A 81 -3.82 4.86 -0.35
N HIS A 82 -2.52 5.07 -0.15
CA HIS A 82 -1.82 6.26 -0.66
C HIS A 82 -1.40 6.13 -2.14
N HIS A 83 -1.46 4.93 -2.71
CA HIS A 83 -1.02 4.67 -4.09
C HIS A 83 -2.04 4.91 -5.20
N PRO A 84 -3.36 4.66 -5.03
CA PRO A 84 -4.31 4.72 -6.14
C PRO A 84 -4.25 6.00 -6.97
N ASN A 85 -4.26 7.18 -6.34
CA ASN A 85 -4.20 8.46 -7.06
C ASN A 85 -2.90 8.61 -7.87
N LYS A 86 -1.77 8.11 -7.35
CA LYS A 86 -0.48 8.13 -8.07
C LYS A 86 -0.49 7.19 -9.27
N ILE A 87 -1.07 5.99 -9.11
CA ILE A 87 -1.21 5.01 -10.18
C ILE A 87 -2.08 5.57 -11.30
N VAL A 88 -3.24 6.15 -10.95
CA VAL A 88 -4.16 6.75 -11.93
C VAL A 88 -3.50 7.93 -12.64
N ARG A 89 -2.82 8.82 -11.89
CA ARG A 89 -2.10 9.95 -12.48
C ARG A 89 -1.07 9.50 -13.52
N GLU A 90 -0.21 8.54 -13.15
CA GLU A 90 0.79 8.01 -14.07
C GLU A 90 0.13 7.37 -15.31
N ALA A 91 -0.96 6.62 -15.13
CA ALA A 91 -1.68 6.02 -16.25
C ALA A 91 -2.31 7.05 -17.20
N ILE A 92 -2.77 8.21 -16.69
CA ILE A 92 -3.26 9.32 -17.51
C ILE A 92 -2.11 9.98 -18.27
N GLU A 93 -1.01 10.30 -17.56
CA GLU A 93 0.19 10.93 -18.16
C GLU A 93 0.82 10.04 -19.25
N GLU A 94 0.78 8.72 -19.07
CA GLU A 94 1.23 7.72 -20.05
C GLU A 94 0.16 7.34 -21.09
N GLN A 95 -0.98 8.03 -21.12
CA GLN A 95 -2.09 7.82 -22.09
C GLN A 95 -2.65 6.37 -22.11
N LYS A 96 -2.50 5.62 -21.01
CA LYS A 96 -3.00 4.24 -20.86
C LYS A 96 -4.51 4.18 -20.66
N ILE A 97 -5.13 5.28 -20.22
CA ILE A 97 -6.59 5.40 -20.06
C ILE A 97 -7.14 6.20 -21.24
N THR A 98 -7.43 5.51 -22.35
CA THR A 98 -7.81 6.16 -23.62
C THR A 98 -8.98 7.13 -23.51
N ALA A 99 -9.95 6.85 -22.62
CA ALA A 99 -11.10 7.71 -22.37
C ALA A 99 -10.74 9.09 -21.79
N LEU A 100 -9.52 9.28 -21.28
CA LEU A 100 -9.02 10.53 -20.70
C LEU A 100 -7.94 11.20 -21.57
N ASN A 101 -7.73 10.72 -22.80
CA ASN A 101 -6.79 11.34 -23.73
C ASN A 101 -7.34 12.67 -24.28
N GLY A 102 -6.44 13.59 -24.67
CA GLY A 102 -6.80 14.86 -25.33
C GLY A 102 -6.88 16.08 -24.41
N TYR A 103 -6.72 15.92 -23.09
CA TYR A 103 -6.59 17.04 -22.16
C TYR A 103 -5.15 17.59 -22.16
N SER A 104 -5.02 18.92 -22.18
CA SER A 104 -3.72 19.62 -22.20
C SER A 104 -3.08 19.78 -20.83
N SER A 105 -3.83 19.58 -19.74
CA SER A 105 -3.33 19.73 -18.37
C SER A 105 -4.00 18.76 -17.41
N LEU A 106 -3.26 18.38 -16.37
CA LEU A 106 -3.72 17.52 -15.27
C LEU A 106 -3.37 18.21 -13.96
N ARG A 107 -4.34 18.34 -13.05
CA ARG A 107 -4.16 18.93 -11.73
C ARG A 107 -4.69 17.97 -10.66
N THR A 108 -3.98 17.84 -9.55
CA THR A 108 -4.34 16.98 -8.41
C THR A 108 -4.85 17.82 -7.25
N GLU A 109 -5.74 17.25 -6.42
CA GLU A 109 -6.24 17.90 -5.19
C GLU A 109 -6.84 19.30 -5.42
N VAL A 110 -7.54 19.48 -6.55
CA VAL A 110 -8.17 20.77 -6.90
C VAL A 110 -9.39 21.00 -6.01
N LYS A 111 -9.29 21.97 -5.10
CA LYS A 111 -10.46 22.49 -4.37
C LYS A 111 -11.38 23.23 -5.33
N TYR A 112 -12.63 22.79 -5.48
CA TYR A 112 -13.61 23.35 -6.43
C TYR A 112 -14.88 23.93 -5.75
N GLY A 113 -14.88 23.98 -4.43
CA GLY A 113 -15.96 24.50 -3.56
C GLY A 113 -15.41 24.71 -2.15
N GLU A 114 -16.27 24.89 -1.14
CA GLU A 114 -15.81 24.99 0.27
C GLU A 114 -15.37 23.65 0.87
#